data_AF-A0A3D4ZHF6-F1
#
_entry.id   AF-A0A3D4ZHF6-F1
#
_cell.length_a   1.000
_cell.length_b   1.000
_cell.length_c   1.000
_cell.angle_alpha   90.00
_cell.angle_beta   90.00
_cell.angle_gamma   90.00
#
_symmetry.space_group_name_H-M   'P 1'
#
loop_
_entity.id
_entity.type
_entity.pdbx_description
1 polymer ?
#
loop_
_entity_poly.entity_id
_entity_poly.type
_entity_poly.pdbx_seq_one_letter_code
_entity_poly.pdbx_strand_id
1 'polypeptide(L)'
;MQNFLIGLGIGVVLAIVLVVIMSTKRHREILATNKETERLKRMLTDRMDLESEGLAKLKEQNEELKKQNENLRISLSTYSQKPGRKEVARLQIYQLAVDRLTINSPGFGAAWQAALKESENEFQKTYVGVQPFIKRLIPIKTDATVLPQTVET
;
A
#
# COMPACT_ATOMS: atom_id res chain seq x y z
N MET A 1 -32.89 -18.24 -90.34
CA MET A 1 -31.48 -17.99 -89.93
C MET A 1 -31.28 -16.56 -89.40
N GLN A 2 -31.75 -15.51 -90.08
CA GLN A 2 -31.59 -14.12 -89.62
C GLN A 2 -32.27 -13.81 -88.27
N ASN A 3 -33.50 -14.29 -88.05
CA ASN A 3 -34.23 -14.05 -86.79
C ASN A 3 -33.55 -14.69 -85.56
N PHE A 4 -32.83 -15.79 -85.76
CA PHE A 4 -32.08 -16.46 -84.68
C PHE A 4 -30.82 -15.70 -84.30
N LEU A 5 -30.10 -15.13 -85.29
CA LEU A 5 -28.90 -14.32 -85.07
C LEU A 5 -29.22 -13.03 -84.30
N ILE A 6 -30.35 -12.39 -84.61
CA ILE A 6 -30.83 -11.18 -83.93
C ILE A 6 -31.22 -11.49 -82.48
N GLY A 7 -31.92 -12.60 -82.23
CA GLY A 7 -32.26 -13.05 -80.87
C GLY A 7 -31.02 -13.38 -80.03
N LEU A 8 -30.00 -14.00 -80.63
CA LEU A 8 -28.74 -14.30 -79.96
C LEU A 8 -27.96 -13.02 -79.62
N GLY A 9 -27.94 -12.03 -80.52
CA GLY A 9 -27.31 -10.73 -80.26
C GLY A 9 -27.96 -9.98 -79.08
N ILE A 10 -29.29 -9.95 -79.01
CA ILE A 10 -30.03 -9.32 -77.91
C ILE A 10 -29.76 -10.03 -76.58
N GLY A 11 -29.73 -11.37 -76.58
CA GLY A 11 -29.41 -12.16 -75.39
C GLY A 11 -28.01 -11.90 -74.85
N VAL A 12 -27.01 -11.78 -75.73
CA VAL A 12 -25.62 -11.46 -75.34
C VAL A 12 -25.51 -10.06 -74.76
N VAL A 13 -26.17 -9.07 -75.36
CA VAL A 13 -26.16 -7.69 -74.84
C VAL A 13 -26.82 -7.62 -73.45
N LEU A 14 -27.95 -8.30 -73.26
CA LEU A 14 -28.61 -8.39 -71.95
C LEU A 14 -27.73 -9.07 -70.90
N ALA A 15 -27.05 -10.16 -71.27
CA ALA A 15 -26.13 -10.85 -70.36
C ALA A 15 -24.96 -9.95 -69.94
N ILE A 16 -24.37 -9.20 -70.88
CA ILE A 16 -23.29 -8.24 -70.58
C ILE A 16 -23.78 -7.15 -69.62
N VAL A 17 -24.95 -6.57 -69.87
CA VAL A 17 -25.53 -5.54 -69.00
C VAL A 17 -25.76 -6.06 -67.58
N LEU A 18 -26.30 -7.27 -67.44
CA LEU A 18 -26.51 -7.89 -66.12
C LEU A 18 -25.20 -8.14 -65.38
N VAL A 19 -24.16 -8.62 -66.06
CA VAL A 19 -22.82 -8.84 -65.46
C VAL A 19 -22.18 -7.52 -65.02
N VAL A 20 -22.32 -6.45 -65.80
CA VAL A 20 -21.80 -5.12 -65.44
C VAL A 20 -22.52 -4.57 -64.20
N ILE A 21 -23.85 -4.72 -64.11
CA ILE A 21 -24.61 -4.29 -62.93
C ILE A 21 -24.24 -5.11 -61.69
N MET A 22 -24.08 -6.44 -61.82
CA MET A 22 -23.70 -7.30 -60.70
C MET A 22 -22.26 -7.05 -60.23
N SER A 23 -21.32 -6.88 -61.15
CA SER A 23 -19.90 -6.62 -60.83
C SER A 23 -19.71 -5.28 -60.13
N THR A 24 -20.41 -4.23 -60.58
CA THR A 24 -20.35 -2.91 -59.93
C THR A 24 -20.93 -2.92 -58.52
N LYS A 25 -22.04 -3.64 -58.27
CA LYS A 25 -22.59 -3.82 -56.92
C LYS A 25 -21.61 -4.58 -56.02
N ARG A 26 -21.07 -5.71 -56.49
CA ARG A 26 -20.09 -6.52 -55.74
C ARG A 26 -18.82 -5.72 -55.39
N HIS A 27 -18.29 -4.94 -56.33
CA HIS A 27 -17.13 -4.09 -56.06
C HIS A 27 -17.42 -3.04 -54.98
N ARG A 28 -18.62 -2.44 -54.98
CA ARG A 28 -19.02 -1.48 -53.94
C ARG A 28 -19.14 -2.13 -52.57
N GLU A 29 -19.72 -3.33 -52.51
CA GLU A 29 -19.84 -4.10 -51.25
C GLU A 29 -18.46 -4.49 -50.70
N ILE A 30 -17.56 -4.99 -51.55
CA ILE A 30 -16.18 -5.34 -51.16
C ILE A 30 -15.40 -4.11 -50.68
N LEU A 31 -15.58 -2.96 -51.34
CA LEU A 31 -14.94 -1.71 -50.90
C LEU A 31 -15.49 -1.23 -49.55
N ALA A 32 -16.80 -1.37 -49.32
CA ALA A 32 -17.42 -1.01 -48.05
C ALA A 32 -16.94 -1.90 -46.90
N THR A 33 -16.92 -3.23 -47.10
CA THR A 33 -16.44 -4.19 -46.09
C THR A 33 -14.94 -4.04 -45.82
N ASN A 34 -14.12 -3.79 -46.85
CA ASN A 34 -12.71 -3.49 -46.68
C ASN A 34 -12.50 -2.20 -45.87
N LYS A 35 -13.31 -1.16 -46.11
CA LYS A 35 -13.25 0.07 -45.32
C LYS A 35 -13.64 -0.16 -43.87
N GLU A 36 -14.65 -0.99 -43.61
CA GLU A 36 -15.08 -1.34 -42.25
C GLU A 36 -14.02 -2.16 -41.51
N THR A 37 -13.43 -3.16 -42.16
CA THR A 37 -12.35 -3.96 -41.57
C THR A 37 -11.12 -3.11 -41.26
N GLU A 38 -10.73 -2.20 -42.14
CA GLU A 38 -9.63 -1.26 -41.87
C GLU A 38 -9.96 -0.29 -40.72
N ARG A 39 -11.21 0.19 -40.64
CA ARG A 39 -11.66 1.01 -39.50
C ARG A 39 -11.59 0.22 -38.19
N LEU A 40 -12.06 -1.03 -38.19
CA LEU A 40 -12.03 -1.89 -37.00
C LEU A 40 -10.61 -2.21 -36.55
N LYS A 41 -9.70 -2.49 -37.50
CA LYS A 41 -8.27 -2.69 -37.20
C LYS A 41 -7.66 -1.45 -36.55
N ARG A 42 -7.93 -0.26 -37.09
CA ARG A 42 -7.45 1.00 -36.49
C ARG A 42 -7.97 1.19 -35.08
N MET A 43 -9.28 1.00 -34.87
CA MET A 43 -9.88 1.09 -33.53
C MET A 43 -9.27 0.07 -32.56
N LEU A 44 -8.92 -1.13 -33.02
CA LEU A 44 -8.27 -2.14 -32.19
C LEU A 44 -6.84 -1.69 -31.82
N THR A 45 -6.07 -1.19 -32.78
CA THR A 45 -4.73 -0.65 -32.52
C THR A 45 -4.79 0.50 -31.52
N ASP A 46 -5.68 1.46 -31.73
CA ASP A 46 -5.87 2.59 -30.81
C ASP A 46 -6.23 2.12 -29.39
N ARG A 47 -7.09 1.09 -29.28
CA ARG A 47 -7.45 0.49 -27.98
C ARG A 47 -6.27 -0.20 -27.32
N MET A 48 -5.49 -0.97 -28.07
CA MET A 48 -4.33 -1.68 -27.57
C MET A 48 -3.24 -0.72 -27.10
N ASP A 49 -3.03 0.37 -27.82
CA ASP A 49 -2.07 1.41 -27.44
C ASP A 49 -2.52 2.10 -26.14
N LEU A 50 -3.81 2.46 -26.05
CA LEU A 50 -4.39 3.08 -24.86
C LEU A 50 -4.38 2.16 -23.64
N GLU A 51 -4.65 0.86 -23.83
CA GLU A 51 -4.53 -0.15 -22.77
C GLU A 51 -3.08 -0.35 -22.34
N SER A 52 -2.13 -0.33 -23.28
CA SER A 52 -0.70 -0.46 -22.99
C SER A 52 -0.18 0.74 -22.19
N GLU A 53 -0.54 1.96 -22.59
CA GLU A 53 -0.23 3.19 -21.84
C GLU A 53 -0.86 3.17 -20.45
N GLY A 54 -2.13 2.76 -20.35
CA GLY A 54 -2.84 2.61 -19.08
C GLY A 54 -2.17 1.60 -18.16
N LEU A 55 -1.79 0.43 -18.68
CA LEU A 55 -1.07 -0.60 -17.93
C LEU A 55 0.31 -0.12 -17.48
N ALA A 56 1.06 0.58 -18.32
CA ALA A 56 2.35 1.15 -17.97
C ALA A 56 2.22 2.14 -16.81
N LYS A 57 1.24 3.05 -16.87
CA LYS A 57 0.96 4.01 -15.80
C LYS A 57 0.52 3.33 -14.50
N LEU A 58 -0.34 2.32 -14.58
CA LEU A 58 -0.75 1.54 -13.39
C LEU A 58 0.43 0.81 -12.75
N LYS A 59 1.34 0.26 -13.56
CA LYS A 59 2.55 -0.39 -13.08
C LYS A 59 3.48 0.60 -12.39
N GLU A 60 3.71 1.77 -12.99
CA GLU A 60 4.50 2.84 -12.40
C GLU A 60 3.92 3.29 -11.05
N GLN A 61 2.61 3.55 -10.98
CA GLN A 61 1.93 3.90 -9.74
C GLN A 61 2.05 2.80 -8.67
N ASN A 62 1.99 1.52 -9.08
CA ASN A 62 2.15 0.40 -8.16
C ASN A 62 3.58 0.35 -7.58
N GLU A 63 4.59 0.56 -8.42
CA GLU A 63 5.98 0.62 -8.00
C GLU A 63 6.24 1.82 -7.07
N GLU A 64 5.65 2.97 -7.38
CA GLU A 64 5.73 4.16 -6.52
C GLU A 64 5.08 3.92 -5.15
N LEU A 65 3.86 3.38 -5.13
CA LEU A 65 3.16 3.05 -3.89
C LEU A 65 3.93 2.04 -3.04
N LYS A 66 4.56 1.02 -3.67
CA LYS A 66 5.42 0.07 -2.95
C LYS A 66 6.62 0.77 -2.32
N LYS A 67 7.28 1.69 -3.03
CA LYS A 67 8.39 2.49 -2.49
C LYS A 67 7.92 3.36 -1.32
N GLN A 68 6.79 4.06 -1.46
CA GLN A 68 6.23 4.88 -0.40
C GLN A 68 5.85 4.03 0.83
N ASN A 69 5.27 2.84 0.62
CA ASN A 69 4.92 1.94 1.71
C ASN A 69 6.16 1.47 2.49
N GLU A 70 7.22 1.09 1.79
CA GLU A 70 8.49 0.71 2.44
C GLU A 70 9.10 1.89 3.19
N ASN A 71 9.12 3.08 2.58
CA ASN A 71 9.60 4.30 3.23
C ASN A 71 8.81 4.61 4.52
N LEU A 72 7.49 4.44 4.50
CA LEU A 72 6.63 4.62 5.67
C LEU A 72 6.92 3.56 6.74
N ARG A 73 7.12 2.30 6.34
CA ARG A 73 7.48 1.21 7.25
C ARG A 73 8.81 1.49 7.96
N ILE A 74 9.83 1.91 7.20
CA ILE A 74 11.13 2.31 7.74
C ILE A 74 10.99 3.52 8.66
N SER A 75 10.24 4.54 8.23
CA SER A 75 9.98 5.74 9.03
C SER A 75 9.28 5.41 10.35
N LEU A 76 8.28 4.53 10.33
CA LEU A 76 7.57 4.08 11.52
C LEU A 76 8.49 3.31 12.48
N SER A 77 9.33 2.42 11.96
CA SER A 77 10.30 1.68 12.78
C SER A 77 11.37 2.60 13.37
N THR A 78 11.84 3.59 12.61
CA THR A 78 12.79 4.59 13.10
C THR A 78 12.13 5.48 14.17
N TYR A 79 10.86 5.85 13.97
CA TYR A 79 10.10 6.65 14.92
C TYR A 79 9.78 5.88 16.21
N SER A 80 9.57 4.56 16.15
CA SER A 80 9.43 3.71 17.35
C SER A 80 10.76 3.53 18.10
N GLN A 81 11.88 3.65 17.41
CA GLN A 81 13.22 3.57 18.00
C GLN A 81 13.69 4.86 18.69
N LYS A 82 13.00 5.98 18.51
CA LYS A 82 13.37 7.24 19.17
C LYS A 82 13.43 7.07 20.70
N PRO A 83 14.51 7.54 21.36
CA PRO A 83 14.60 7.54 22.82
C PRO A 83 13.42 8.31 23.42
N GLY A 84 12.85 7.78 24.51
CA GLY A 84 11.58 8.23 25.10
C GLY A 84 10.36 7.42 24.64
N ARG A 85 10.22 7.04 23.37
CA ARG A 85 9.04 6.25 22.91
C ARG A 85 9.12 4.79 23.33
N LYS A 86 10.31 4.21 23.30
CA LYS A 86 10.60 2.88 23.87
C LYS A 86 10.31 2.84 25.37
N GLU A 87 10.62 3.92 26.07
CA GLU A 87 10.35 4.04 27.52
C GLU A 87 8.85 4.15 27.79
N VAL A 88 8.11 4.97 27.02
CA VAL A 88 6.65 5.05 27.09
C VAL A 88 5.99 3.70 26.79
N ALA A 89 6.45 2.98 25.76
CA ALA A 89 5.95 1.64 25.45
C ALA A 89 6.23 0.66 26.61
N ARG A 90 7.41 0.74 27.22
CA ARG A 90 7.77 -0.06 28.40
C ARG A 90 6.89 0.29 29.61
N LEU A 91 6.60 1.58 29.83
CA LEU A 91 5.69 2.04 30.88
C LEU A 91 4.27 1.51 30.65
N GLN A 92 3.77 1.50 29.41
CA GLN A 92 2.47 0.89 29.09
C GLN A 92 2.44 -0.61 29.40
N ILE A 93 3.51 -1.34 29.09
CA ILE A 93 3.62 -2.76 29.42
C ILE A 93 3.59 -2.96 30.94
N TYR A 94 4.30 -2.13 31.70
CA TYR A 94 4.26 -2.16 33.16
C TYR A 94 2.88 -1.86 33.71
N GLN A 95 2.18 -0.85 33.19
CA GLN A 95 0.81 -0.55 33.60
C GLN A 95 -0.13 -1.74 33.33
N LEU A 96 -0.04 -2.35 32.15
CA LEU A 96 -0.87 -3.53 31.81
C LEU A 96 -0.57 -4.72 32.73
N ALA A 97 0.69 -4.92 33.12
CA ALA A 97 1.06 -5.96 34.07
C ALA A 97 0.46 -5.70 35.45
N VAL A 98 0.51 -4.46 35.93
CA VAL A 98 -0.13 -4.01 37.18
C VAL A 98 -1.65 -4.21 37.13
N ASP A 99 -2.29 -3.86 36.03
CA ASP A 99 -3.74 -4.02 35.86
C ASP A 99 -4.14 -5.50 35.96
N ARG A 100 -3.36 -6.40 35.33
CA ARG A 100 -3.55 -7.84 35.44
C ARG A 100 -3.33 -8.37 36.86
N LEU A 101 -2.30 -7.88 37.56
CA LEU A 101 -2.04 -8.26 38.95
C LEU A 101 -3.17 -7.79 39.88
N THR A 102 -3.76 -6.64 39.60
CA THR A 102 -4.91 -6.09 40.35
C THR A 102 -6.15 -6.96 40.20
N ILE A 103 -6.39 -7.52 39.01
CA ILE A 103 -7.52 -8.44 38.76
C ILE A 103 -7.26 -9.82 39.37
N ASN A 104 -6.04 -10.33 39.24
CA ASN A 104 -5.72 -11.72 39.59
C ASN A 104 -5.29 -11.93 41.06
N SER A 105 -4.96 -10.87 41.79
CA SER A 105 -4.44 -10.96 43.16
C SER A 105 -5.28 -10.12 44.14
N PRO A 106 -6.02 -10.76 45.07
CA PRO A 106 -6.77 -10.07 46.10
C PRO A 106 -5.86 -9.21 46.99
N GLY A 107 -6.24 -7.95 47.23
CA GLY A 107 -5.48 -7.03 48.09
C GLY A 107 -4.30 -6.32 47.42
N PHE A 108 -3.82 -6.79 46.27
CA PHE A 108 -2.73 -6.16 45.52
C PHE A 108 -3.08 -4.73 45.08
N GLY A 109 -4.29 -4.51 44.56
CA GLY A 109 -4.71 -3.18 44.08
C GLY A 109 -4.63 -2.08 45.15
N ALA A 110 -5.07 -2.38 46.38
CA ALA A 110 -5.02 -1.43 47.49
C ALA A 110 -3.58 -1.15 47.96
N ALA A 111 -2.76 -2.19 48.08
CA ALA A 111 -1.34 -2.04 48.43
C ALA A 111 -0.56 -1.28 47.34
N TRP A 112 -0.84 -1.56 46.06
CA TRP A 112 -0.22 -0.87 44.93
C TRP A 112 -0.60 0.62 44.89
N GLN A 113 -1.88 0.96 45.07
CA GLN A 113 -2.31 2.38 45.11
C GLN A 113 -1.69 3.15 46.28
N ALA A 114 -1.57 2.52 47.46
CA ALA A 114 -0.90 3.12 48.61
C ALA A 114 0.58 3.38 48.33
N ALA A 115 1.30 2.37 47.81
CA ALA A 115 2.71 2.49 47.44
C ALA A 115 2.94 3.52 46.33
N LEU A 116 2.04 3.60 45.34
CA LEU A 116 2.10 4.60 44.27
C LEU A 116 2.00 6.02 44.83
N LYS A 117 1.02 6.28 45.69
CA LYS A 117 0.81 7.59 46.32
C LYS A 117 1.99 8.00 47.22
N GLU A 118 2.58 7.05 47.94
CA GLU A 118 3.76 7.32 48.77
C GLU A 118 5.00 7.63 47.91
N SER A 119 5.20 6.87 46.82
CA SER A 119 6.27 7.10 45.85
C SER A 119 6.13 8.46 45.14
N GLU A 120 4.92 8.86 44.76
CA GLU A 120 4.65 10.19 44.19
C GLU A 120 5.02 11.31 45.17
N ASN A 121 4.67 11.15 46.45
CA ASN A 121 5.03 12.11 47.48
C ASN A 121 6.54 12.20 47.71
N GLU A 122 7.28 11.09 47.66
CA GLU A 122 8.74 11.08 47.77
C GLU A 122 9.42 11.67 46.53
N PHE A 123 8.89 11.38 45.34
CA PHE A 123 9.35 11.95 44.08
C PHE A 123 9.17 13.47 44.05
N GLN A 124 8.02 13.99 44.48
CA GLN A 124 7.77 15.44 44.56
C GLN A 124 8.75 16.15 45.52
N LYS A 125 9.08 15.54 46.66
CA LYS A 125 10.10 16.06 47.60
C LYS A 125 11.51 16.11 46.98
N THR A 126 11.78 15.28 45.97
CA THR A 126 13.05 15.28 45.24
C THR A 126 13.18 16.51 44.32
N TYR A 127 12.07 17.03 43.79
CA TYR A 127 12.06 18.26 42.97
C TYR A 127 11.90 19.53 43.80
N VAL A 128 11.23 19.45 44.96
CA VAL A 128 10.93 20.60 45.82
C VAL A 128 11.55 20.38 47.19
N GLY A 129 12.83 20.72 47.34
CA GLY A 129 13.54 20.63 48.63
C GLY A 129 15.06 20.74 48.54
N VAL A 130 15.70 21.11 49.65
CA VAL A 130 17.16 21.32 49.82
C VAL A 130 18.00 20.02 49.72
N GLN A 131 17.36 18.87 49.54
CA GLN A 131 18.00 17.54 49.53
C GLN A 131 18.97 17.29 48.36
N PRO A 132 18.73 17.75 47.11
CA PRO A 132 19.71 17.63 46.02
C PRO A 132 21.00 18.40 46.31
N PHE A 133 20.92 19.50 47.07
CA PHE A 133 22.08 20.25 47.54
C PHE A 133 22.85 19.50 48.63
N ILE A 134 22.17 18.86 49.60
CA ILE A 134 22.82 18.08 50.66
C ILE A 134 23.47 16.79 50.13
N LYS A 135 22.81 16.06 49.21
CA LYS A 135 23.40 14.88 48.55
C LYS A 135 24.62 15.22 47.67
N ARG A 136 24.71 16.45 47.16
CA ARG A 136 25.87 16.93 46.39
C ARG A 136 27.04 17.35 47.29
N LEU A 137 26.77 17.70 48.56
CA LEU A 137 27.78 18.18 49.52
C LEU A 137 28.33 17.07 50.43
N ILE A 138 27.59 15.96 50.61
CA ILE A 138 28.01 14.84 51.45
C ILE A 138 28.28 13.61 50.56
N PRO A 139 29.55 13.24 50.30
CA PRO A 139 29.87 11.98 49.65
C PRO A 139 29.57 10.84 50.63
N ILE A 140 28.38 10.24 50.49
CA ILE A 140 28.05 8.99 51.17
C ILE A 140 28.89 7.91 50.50
N LYS A 141 29.98 7.48 51.15
CA LYS A 141 30.67 6.25 50.78
C LYS A 141 29.73 5.09 51.14
N THR A 142 29.02 4.57 50.15
CA THR A 142 28.27 3.34 50.29
C THR A 142 29.23 2.16 50.14
N ASP A 143 29.69 1.60 51.25
CA ASP A 143 30.36 0.29 51.30
C ASP A 143 29.32 -0.84 51.12
N ALA A 144 28.67 -0.88 49.96
CA ALA A 144 27.88 -2.04 49.56
C ALA A 144 28.75 -2.91 48.66
N THR A 145 29.24 -4.02 49.21
CA THR A 145 29.86 -5.12 48.45
C THR A 145 28.86 -5.61 47.40
N VAL A 146 29.03 -5.15 46.16
CA VAL A 146 28.33 -5.67 44.99
C VAL A 146 28.79 -7.11 44.78
N LEU A 147 27.83 -8.04 44.74
CA LEU A 147 28.06 -9.46 44.50
C LEU A 147 28.91 -9.68 43.23
N PRO A 148 29.81 -10.69 43.21
CA PRO A 148 30.66 -10.95 42.05
C PRO A 148 29.79 -11.28 40.84
N GLN A 149 30.06 -10.60 39.72
CA GLN A 149 29.48 -10.93 38.43
C GLN A 149 29.86 -12.37 38.09
N THR A 150 28.87 -13.25 38.00
CA THR A 150 29.08 -14.61 37.50
C THR A 150 29.52 -14.51 36.04
N VAL A 151 30.77 -14.90 35.81
CA VAL A 151 31.36 -15.12 34.48
C VAL A 151 30.59 -16.26 33.82
N GLU A 152 29.89 -15.96 32.73
CA GLU A 152 29.37 -16.99 31.81
C GLU A 152 30.51 -17.43 30.88
N THR A 153 30.90 -18.69 30.99
CA THR A 153 31.63 -19.45 29.95
C THR A 153 30.65 -20.17 29.04
#